data_AF-E9GV89-F1
#
_entry.id   AF-E9GV89-F1
#
_cell.length_a   1.000
_cell.length_b   1.000
_cell.length_c   1.000
_cell.angle_alpha   90.00
_cell.angle_beta   90.00
_cell.angle_gamma   90.00
#
_symmetry.space_group_name_H-M   'P 1'
#
loop_
_entity.id
_entity.type
_entity.pdbx_description
1 polymer ?
#
loop_
_entity_poly.entity_id
_entity_poly.type
_entity_poly.pdbx_seq_one_letter_code
_entity_poly.pdbx_strand_id
1 'polypeptide(L)'
;LRLDALLQILEGLQYLHSNSITHSDLKSANVLISEREGTDGYLFKLTDFGGSHAEISSKIMSNISSISNKKNKPETTSFEAPEVFMGNEKTCASDVYSFGMAMYELL
;
A
#
# COMPACT_ATOMS: atom_id res chain seq x y z
N LEU A 1 20.55 3.94 -4.87
CA LEU A 1 19.47 4.61 -4.12
C LEU A 1 18.08 4.27 -4.67
N ARG A 2 17.68 4.72 -5.87
CA ARG A 2 16.31 4.51 -6.38
C ARG A 2 15.90 3.04 -6.51
N LEU A 3 16.72 2.20 -7.16
CA LEU A 3 16.43 0.75 -7.28
C LEU A 3 16.43 0.03 -5.92
N ASP A 4 17.29 0.47 -5.00
CA ASP A 4 17.36 -0.06 -3.63
C ASP A 4 16.09 0.30 -2.83
N ALA A 5 15.59 1.53 -2.97
CA ALA A 5 14.31 1.95 -2.41
C ALA A 5 13.14 1.11 -2.93
N LEU A 6 13.05 0.94 -4.26
CA LEU A 6 11.99 0.15 -4.90
C LEU A 6 12.01 -1.31 -4.45
N LEU A 7 13.21 -1.90 -4.30
CA LEU A 7 13.37 -3.26 -3.81
C LEU A 7 12.88 -3.40 -2.38
N GLN A 8 13.30 -2.53 -1.47
CA GLN A 8 12.89 -2.57 -0.06
C GLN A 8 11.38 -2.33 0.12
N ILE A 9 10.79 -1.45 -0.70
CA ILE A 9 9.33 -1.24 -0.73
C ILE A 9 8.61 -2.52 -1.17
N LEU A 10 9.09 -3.19 -2.23
CA LEU A 10 8.52 -4.47 -2.69
C LEU A 10 8.67 -5.58 -1.67
N GLU A 11 9.79 -5.67 -0.96
CA GLU A 11 10.00 -6.63 0.13
C GLU A 11 8.98 -6.41 1.25
N GLY A 12 8.76 -5.15 1.64
CA GLY A 12 7.73 -4.79 2.60
C GLY A 12 6.33 -5.17 2.13
N LEU A 13 6.02 -4.92 0.85
CA LEU A 13 4.71 -5.22 0.29
C LEU A 13 4.47 -6.73 0.17
N GLN A 14 5.48 -7.47 -0.29
CA GLN A 14 5.46 -8.93 -0.35
C GLN A 14 5.23 -9.53 1.04
N TYR A 15 5.86 -8.98 2.08
CA TYR A 15 5.63 -9.40 3.46
C TYR A 15 4.17 -9.23 3.86
N LEU A 16 3.55 -8.08 3.59
CA LEU A 16 2.12 -7.85 3.88
C LEU A 16 1.23 -8.83 3.13
N HIS A 17 1.42 -8.96 1.82
CA HIS A 17 0.61 -9.84 0.97
C HIS A 17 0.75 -11.32 1.38
N SER A 18 1.93 -11.75 1.84
CA SER A 18 2.14 -13.11 2.36
C SER A 18 1.36 -13.40 3.65
N ASN A 19 0.99 -12.36 4.39
CA ASN A 19 0.13 -12.42 5.57
C ASN A 19 -1.33 -12.09 5.25
N SER A 20 -1.71 -12.09 3.97
CA SER A 20 -3.06 -11.73 3.51
C SER A 20 -3.48 -10.32 3.96
N ILE A 21 -2.54 -9.38 4.04
CA ILE A 21 -2.79 -7.97 4.39
C ILE A 21 -2.60 -7.11 3.16
N THR A 22 -3.63 -6.34 2.80
CA THR A 22 -3.55 -5.30 1.75
C THR A 22 -3.23 -3.96 2.42
N HIS A 23 -2.18 -3.27 1.98
CA HIS A 23 -1.79 -1.96 2.52
C HIS A 23 -2.87 -0.90 2.27
N SER A 24 -3.45 -0.87 1.06
CA SER A 24 -4.59 -0.04 0.67
C SER A 24 -4.36 1.48 0.58
N ASP A 25 -3.16 1.97 0.86
CA ASP A 25 -2.82 3.41 0.75
C ASP A 25 -1.32 3.59 0.45
N LEU A 26 -0.77 2.75 -0.42
CA LEU A 26 0.64 2.84 -0.80
C LEU A 26 0.86 4.09 -1.68
N LYS A 27 1.76 4.96 -1.23
CA LYS A 27 2.21 6.18 -1.92
C LYS A 27 3.58 6.58 -1.38
N SER A 28 4.33 7.42 -2.09
CA SER A 28 5.65 7.87 -1.64
C SER A 28 5.64 8.52 -0.25
N ALA A 29 4.59 9.28 0.08
CA ALA A 29 4.42 9.90 1.40
C ALA A 29 4.29 8.89 2.55
N ASN A 30 3.95 7.62 2.25
CA ASN A 30 3.83 6.53 3.21
C ASN A 30 5.07 5.61 3.21
N VAL A 31 6.20 6.10 2.71
CA VAL A 31 7.50 5.43 2.80
C VAL A 31 8.44 6.28 3.65
N LEU A 32 8.82 5.75 4.82
CA LEU A 32 9.78 6.38 5.71
C LEU A 32 11.20 6.02 5.29
N ILE A 33 12.11 6.98 5.44
CA ILE A 33 13.52 6.84 5.11
C ILE A 33 14.34 7.05 6.38
N SER A 34 15.27 6.14 6.67
CA SER A 34 16.27 6.32 7.72
C SER A 34 17.65 5.90 7.22
N GLU A 35 18.71 6.39 7.86
CA GLU A 35 20.05 5.87 7.62
C GLU A 35 20.14 4.41 8.09
N ARG A 36 20.92 3.61 7.36
CA ARG A 36 21.23 2.23 7.76
C ARG A 36 22.53 2.24 8.55
N GLU A 37 22.42 2.02 9.86
CA GLU A 37 23.55 2.05 10.79
C GLU A 37 24.76 1.27 10.27
N GLY A 38 25.94 1.89 10.32
CA GLY A 38 27.20 1.29 9.90
C GLY A 38 27.39 1.17 8.39
N THR A 39 26.56 1.83 7.58
CA THR A 39 26.69 1.84 6.10
C THR A 39 26.34 3.22 5.53
N ASP A 40 26.76 3.50 4.29
CA ASP A 40 26.33 4.69 3.53
C ASP A 40 24.93 4.52 2.88
N GLY A 41 24.15 3.54 3.33
CA GLY A 41 22.85 3.15 2.77
C GLY A 41 21.65 3.71 3.54
N TYR A 42 20.46 3.55 2.95
CA TYR A 42 19.18 3.95 3.55
C TYR A 42 18.24 2.76 3.73
N LEU A 43 17.40 2.82 4.75
CA LEU A 43 16.28 1.92 4.97
C LEU A 43 14.99 2.60 4.51
N PHE A 44 14.18 1.88 3.75
CA PHE A 44 12.86 2.32 3.29
C PHE A 44 11.79 1.44 3.92
N LYS A 45 10.87 2.03 4.69
CA LYS A 45 9.85 1.29 5.44
C LYS A 45 8.45 1.81 5.15
N LEU A 46 7.52 0.89 4.92
CA LEU A 46 6.10 1.20 4.78
C LEU A 46 5.51 1.69 6.11
N THR A 47 4.62 2.68 6.04
CA THR A 47 3.89 3.25 7.19
C THR A 47 2.42 3.49 6.83
N ASP A 48 1.66 3.99 7.80
CA ASP A 48 0.26 4.37 7.66
C ASP A 48 -0.66 3.20 7.25
N PHE A 49 -0.79 2.25 8.18
CA PHE A 49 -1.67 1.09 8.05
C PHE A 49 -3.13 1.41 8.43
N GLY A 50 -3.51 2.69 8.53
CA GLY A 50 -4.84 3.10 8.98
C GLY A 50 -5.99 2.65 8.06
N GLY A 51 -5.68 2.39 6.79
CA GLY A 51 -6.60 1.83 5.79
C GLY A 51 -6.34 0.36 5.45
N SER A 52 -5.35 -0.28 6.06
CA SER A 52 -4.98 -1.66 5.73
C SER A 52 -6.02 -2.64 6.25
N HIS A 53 -6.24 -3.72 5.51
CA HIS A 53 -7.17 -4.77 5.92
C HIS A 53 -6.60 -6.15 5.61
N ALA A 54 -6.93 -7.12 6.45
CA ALA A 54 -6.61 -8.51 6.22
C ALA A 54 -7.76 -9.18 5.44
N GLU A 55 -7.43 -9.94 4.40
CA GLU A 55 -8.36 -10.82 3.72
C GLU A 55 -8.70 -11.99 4.66
N ILE A 56 -9.69 -11.78 5.55
CA ILE A 56 -10.24 -12.87 6.36
C ILE A 56 -11.13 -13.69 5.42
N SER A 57 -10.79 -14.97 5.26
CA SER A 57 -11.54 -15.91 4.41
C SER A 57 -13.04 -15.76 4.64
N SER A 58 -13.75 -15.40 3.57
CA SER A 58 -15.11 -14.86 3.50
C SER A 58 -16.24 -15.75 4.03
N LYS A 59 -15.93 -16.86 4.71
CA LYS A 59 -16.93 -17.80 5.23
C LYS A 59 -17.50 -17.41 6.60
N ILE A 60 -16.91 -16.44 7.30
CA ILE A 60 -17.36 -16.03 8.65
C ILE A 60 -17.87 -14.58 8.69
N MET A 61 -17.53 -13.73 7.72
CA MET A 61 -17.70 -12.27 7.84
C MET A 61 -18.78 -11.65 6.92
N SER A 62 -19.75 -12.44 6.44
CA SER A 62 -20.84 -11.92 5.59
C SER A 62 -21.78 -10.92 6.29
N ASN A 63 -21.55 -10.57 7.56
CA ASN A 63 -22.45 -9.73 8.35
C ASN A 63 -21.84 -8.47 8.99
N ILE A 64 -20.53 -8.14 8.82
CA ILE A 64 -19.91 -7.01 9.56
C ILE A 64 -18.92 -6.18 8.72
N SER A 65 -19.31 -5.61 7.58
CA SER A 65 -18.56 -4.46 7.01
C SER A 65 -19.25 -3.73 5.86
N SER A 66 -20.57 -3.52 5.94
CA SER A 66 -21.26 -2.55 5.08
C SER A 66 -21.46 -1.20 5.78
N ILE A 67 -20.38 -0.64 6.33
CA ILE A 67 -20.34 0.77 6.74
C ILE A 67 -19.04 1.36 6.19
N SER A 68 -18.92 1.38 4.86
CA SER A 68 -18.04 2.34 4.21
C SER A 68 -18.69 3.70 4.36
N ASN A 69 -18.31 4.41 5.44
CA ASN A 69 -18.54 5.83 5.53
C ASN A 69 -17.94 6.44 4.26
N LYS A 70 -18.80 6.96 3.37
CA LYS A 70 -18.43 7.95 2.35
C LYS A 70 -17.86 9.17 3.08
N LYS A 71 -16.63 9.06 3.58
CA LYS A 71 -15.84 10.21 3.97
C LYS A 71 -15.51 10.93 2.67
N ASN A 72 -15.95 12.18 2.61
CA ASN A 72 -15.66 13.16 1.56
C ASN A 72 -14.32 12.87 0.91
N LYS A 73 -14.35 12.44 -0.37
CA LYS A 73 -13.18 12.05 -1.17
C LYS A 73 -12.19 13.23 -1.19
N PRO A 74 -11.10 13.23 -0.41
CA PRO A 74 -10.10 14.28 -0.53
C PRO A 74 -9.28 13.97 -1.77
N GLU A 75 -9.12 15.00 -2.60
CA GLU A 75 -8.05 15.22 -3.59
C GLU A 75 -7.35 13.96 -4.12
N THR A 76 -7.84 13.49 -5.28
CA THR A 76 -7.10 12.77 -6.32
C THR A 76 -5.91 11.95 -5.83
N THR A 77 -6.17 10.71 -5.45
CA THR A 77 -5.18 9.68 -5.15
C THR A 77 -4.50 9.24 -6.45
N SER A 78 -3.52 10.00 -6.93
CA SER A 78 -2.75 9.67 -8.17
C SER A 78 -2.10 8.29 -8.17
N PHE A 79 -2.06 7.60 -7.02
CA PHE A 79 -1.54 6.26 -6.83
C PHE A 79 -2.61 5.17 -6.88
N GLU A 80 -3.89 5.53 -6.85
CA GLU A 80 -4.98 4.55 -6.73
C GLU A 80 -5.21 3.79 -8.04
N ALA A 81 -5.40 2.47 -7.89
CA ALA A 81 -5.63 1.57 -9.00
C ALA A 81 -6.95 1.89 -9.74
N PRO A 82 -7.02 1.69 -11.07
CA PRO A 82 -8.20 2.03 -11.86
C PRO A 82 -9.45 1.29 -11.39
N GLU A 83 -9.33 0.04 -10.97
CA GLU A 83 -10.44 -0.74 -10.42
C GLU A 83 -10.97 -0.16 -9.10
N VAL A 84 -10.09 0.38 -8.26
CA VAL A 84 -10.47 1.03 -7.00
C VAL A 84 -11.10 2.39 -7.28
N PHE A 85 -10.59 3.13 -8.26
CA PHE A 85 -11.22 4.37 -8.74
C PHE A 85 -12.65 4.13 -9.25
N MET A 86 -12.90 2.96 -9.86
CA MET A 86 -14.23 2.50 -10.29
C MET A 86 -15.12 2.02 -9.14
N GLY A 87 -14.60 1.96 -7.90
CA GLY A 87 -15.34 1.59 -6.70
C GLY A 87 -15.24 0.11 -6.32
N ASN A 88 -14.35 -0.66 -6.94
CA ASN A 88 -14.06 -2.02 -6.50
C ASN A 88 -13.26 -2.02 -5.19
N GLU A 89 -13.28 -3.15 -4.50
CA GLU A 89 -12.51 -3.34 -3.27
C GLU A 89 -11.00 -3.26 -3.53
N LYS A 90 -10.27 -2.73 -2.55
CA LYS A 90 -8.80 -2.73 -2.57
C LYS A 90 -8.31 -4.15 -2.34
N THR A 91 -7.33 -4.57 -3.12
CA THR A 91 -6.74 -5.92 -3.09
C THR A 91 -5.22 -5.84 -3.17
N CYS A 92 -4.54 -6.97 -2.97
CA CYS A 92 -3.11 -7.08 -3.21
C CYS A 92 -2.70 -6.59 -4.62
N ALA A 93 -3.54 -6.81 -5.64
CA ALA A 93 -3.28 -6.32 -6.99
C ALA A 93 -3.35 -4.78 -7.09
N SER A 94 -4.27 -4.15 -6.36
CA SER A 94 -4.37 -2.68 -6.31
C SER A 94 -3.18 -2.02 -5.60
N ASP A 95 -2.57 -2.71 -4.63
CA ASP A 95 -1.30 -2.28 -4.03
C ASP A 95 -0.15 -2.33 -5.05
N VAL A 96 -0.11 -3.36 -5.90
CA VAL A 96 0.93 -3.48 -6.96
C VAL A 96 0.80 -2.35 -7.97
N TYR A 97 -0.41 -1.93 -8.33
CA TYR A 97 -0.61 -0.74 -9.16
C TYR A 97 -0.08 0.51 -8.46
N SER A 98 -0.45 0.71 -7.19
CA SER A 98 0.02 1.83 -6.37
C SER A 98 1.55 1.88 -6.27
N PHE A 99 2.19 0.71 -6.16
CA PHE A 99 3.64 0.57 -6.24
C PHE A 99 4.19 1.03 -7.60
N GLY A 100 3.54 0.66 -8.70
CA GLY A 100 3.90 1.14 -10.04
C GLY A 100 3.86 2.66 -10.15
N MET A 101 2.90 3.32 -9.49
CA MET A 101 2.83 4.78 -9.43
C MET A 101 3.94 5.39 -8.58
N ALA A 102 4.29 4.78 -7.44
CA ALA A 102 5.45 5.19 -6.64
C ALA A 102 6.78 5.00 -7.41
N MET A 103 6.88 3.94 -8.22
CA MET A 103 8.02 3.75 -9.12
C MET A 103 8.09 4.85 -10.18
N TYR A 104 6.97 5.20 -10.81
CA TYR A 104 6.90 6.27 -11.80
C TYR A 104 7.34 7.61 -11.20
N GLU A 105 6.94 7.93 -9.97
CA GLU A 105 7.36 9.17 -9.28
C GLU A 105 8.87 9.20 -8.97
N LEU A 106 9.48 8.05 -8.68
CA LEU A 106 10.90 7.95 -8.32
C LEU A 106 11.86 7.97 -9.52
N LEU A 107 11.37 7.73 -10.75
CA LEU A 107 12.16 7.71 -11.99
C LEU A 107 12.43 9.13 -12.50
#